data_AF-A0A0J9SIG1-F1
#
_entry.id   AF-A0A0J9SIG1-F1
#
_cell.length_a   1.000
_cell.length_b   1.000
_cell.length_c   1.000
_cell.angle_alpha   90.00
_cell.angle_beta   90.00
_cell.angle_gamma   90.00
#
_symmetry.space_group_name_H-M   'P 1'
#
loop_
_entity.id
_entity.type
_entity.pdbx_description
1 polymer ?
#
loop_
_entity_poly.entity_id
_entity_poly.type
_entity_poly.pdbx_seq_one_letter_code
_entity_poly.pdbx_strand_id
1 'polypeptide(L)'
;MITLELMIYYKISKKLDIYKCRYLYYSNITFDKWIPKKYLHDYFKNYDTINHSITSEIQNCKMYCEYVNYISTLNEKYIKGCHPYFYKTDHFQYEYCPHFFKCDKEKNPYDLLHKLNCKVQKTVTT
;
A
#
# COMPACT_ATOMS: atom_id res chain seq x y z
N MET A 1 -26.48 -8.35 -20.80
CA MET A 1 -27.23 -7.44 -19.90
C MET A 1 -26.35 -6.60 -18.95
N ILE A 2 -25.12 -7.00 -18.62
CA ILE A 2 -24.26 -6.28 -17.63
C ILE A 2 -23.63 -4.96 -18.18
N THR A 3 -23.62 -4.75 -19.49
CA THR A 3 -22.89 -3.63 -20.13
C THR A 3 -23.59 -2.28 -20.08
N LEU A 4 -24.94 -2.25 -20.10
CA LEU A 4 -25.71 -1.00 -20.14
C LEU A 4 -25.69 -0.26 -18.80
N GLU A 5 -25.80 -1.00 -17.69
CA GLU A 5 -25.78 -0.44 -16.34
C GLU A 5 -24.44 0.25 -16.02
N LEU A 6 -23.33 -0.36 -16.44
CA LEU A 6 -21.99 0.21 -16.30
C LEU A 6 -21.82 1.52 -17.09
N MET A 7 -22.41 1.61 -18.30
CA MET A 7 -22.37 2.82 -19.13
C MET A 7 -23.21 3.96 -18.53
N ILE A 8 -24.38 3.65 -17.99
CA ILE A 8 -25.26 4.62 -17.31
C ILE A 8 -24.58 5.14 -16.05
N TYR A 9 -24.07 4.23 -15.21
CA TYR A 9 -23.31 4.58 -14.00
C TYR A 9 -22.12 5.49 -14.31
N TYR A 10 -21.35 5.18 -15.37
CA TYR A 10 -20.22 5.99 -15.80
C TYR A 10 -20.63 7.41 -16.21
N LYS A 11 -21.69 7.55 -17.00
CA LYS A 11 -22.21 8.87 -17.45
C LYS A 11 -22.69 9.71 -16.27
N ILE A 12 -23.42 9.11 -15.34
CA ILE A 12 -23.93 9.79 -14.14
C ILE A 12 -22.76 10.22 -13.24
N SER A 13 -21.82 9.32 -12.99
CA SER A 13 -20.64 9.58 -12.14
C SER A 13 -19.76 10.70 -12.69
N LYS A 14 -19.58 10.76 -14.02
CA LYS A 14 -18.83 11.83 -14.68
C LYS A 14 -19.53 13.18 -14.57
N LYS A 15 -20.87 13.21 -14.71
CA LYS A 15 -21.67 14.43 -14.63
C LYS A 15 -21.70 15.02 -13.21
N LEU A 16 -21.70 14.15 -12.20
CA LEU A 16 -21.82 14.54 -10.79
C LEU A 16 -20.47 14.80 -10.10
N ASP A 17 -19.35 14.82 -10.83
CA ASP A 17 -18.00 14.96 -10.27
C ASP A 17 -17.63 13.87 -9.23
N ILE A 18 -18.41 12.77 -9.16
CA ILE A 18 -18.26 11.68 -8.18
C ILE A 18 -16.98 10.88 -8.45
N TYR A 19 -16.28 11.13 -9.57
CA TYR A 19 -15.01 10.49 -9.86
C TYR A 19 -13.94 10.73 -8.77
N LYS A 20 -14.06 11.80 -7.97
CA LYS A 20 -13.23 12.03 -6.78
C LYS A 20 -13.41 10.96 -5.70
N CYS A 21 -14.62 10.42 -5.58
CA CYS A 21 -14.99 9.29 -4.72
C CYS A 21 -15.34 8.06 -5.56
N ARG A 22 -14.69 7.85 -6.71
CA ARG A 22 -14.90 6.64 -7.50
C ARG A 22 -14.32 5.48 -6.72
N TYR A 23 -15.17 4.80 -5.97
CA TYR A 23 -14.89 3.44 -5.54
C TYR A 23 -14.76 2.63 -6.81
N LEU A 24 -13.53 2.44 -7.28
CA LEU A 24 -13.21 1.54 -8.38
C LEU A 24 -13.46 0.13 -7.85
N TYR A 25 -14.74 -0.27 -7.85
CA TYR A 25 -15.15 -1.64 -7.61
C TYR A 25 -14.68 -2.45 -8.80
N TYR A 26 -13.44 -2.91 -8.70
CA TYR A 26 -12.91 -3.93 -9.58
C TYR A 26 -13.60 -5.24 -9.19
N SER A 27 -14.73 -5.53 -9.84
CA SER A 27 -15.54 -6.75 -9.61
C SER A 27 -14.75 -8.06 -9.81
N ASN A 28 -13.53 -7.97 -10.35
CA ASN A 28 -12.59 -9.06 -10.57
C ASN A 28 -11.45 -9.15 -9.53
N ILE A 29 -11.43 -8.31 -8.48
CA ILE A 29 -10.45 -8.41 -7.40
C ILE A 29 -11.04 -9.23 -6.26
N THR A 30 -10.44 -10.39 -6.03
CA THR A 30 -10.76 -11.33 -4.97
C THR A 30 -10.24 -10.84 -3.60
N PHE A 31 -10.79 -11.36 -2.51
CA PHE A 31 -10.49 -10.90 -1.15
C PHE A 31 -9.00 -11.07 -0.77
N ASP A 32 -8.38 -12.15 -1.24
CA ASP A 32 -6.93 -12.43 -1.12
C ASP A 32 -6.05 -11.33 -1.73
N LYS A 33 -6.56 -10.58 -2.72
CA LYS A 33 -5.87 -9.42 -3.30
C LYS A 33 -6.18 -8.11 -2.58
N TRP A 34 -7.32 -8.01 -1.91
CA TRP A 34 -7.70 -6.82 -1.14
C TRP A 34 -7.00 -6.74 0.21
N ILE A 35 -6.84 -7.88 0.89
CA ILE A 35 -6.13 -7.96 2.18
C ILE A 35 -4.74 -7.29 2.13
N PRO A 36 -3.80 -7.66 1.25
CA PRO A 36 -2.47 -7.06 1.23
C PRO A 36 -2.50 -5.56 0.88
N LYS A 37 -3.43 -5.13 0.03
CA LYS A 37 -3.62 -3.71 -0.28
C LYS A 37 -4.08 -2.93 0.94
N LYS A 38 -5.04 -3.48 1.70
CA LYS A 38 -5.52 -2.86 2.95
C LYS A 38 -4.37 -2.71 3.95
N TYR A 39 -3.53 -3.73 4.13
CA TYR A 39 -2.40 -3.65 5.04
C TYR A 39 -1.40 -2.54 4.66
N LEU A 40 -1.10 -2.39 3.36
CA LEU A 40 -0.27 -1.28 2.87
C LEU A 40 -0.94 0.08 3.10
N HIS A 41 -2.23 0.21 2.78
CA HIS A 41 -2.99 1.43 3.03
C HIS A 41 -2.94 1.83 4.50
N ASP A 42 -3.25 0.89 5.39
CA ASP A 42 -3.31 1.13 6.84
C ASP A 42 -1.92 1.48 7.38
N TYR A 43 -0.86 0.84 6.88
CA TYR A 43 0.51 1.18 7.23
C TYR A 43 0.86 2.63 6.85
N PHE A 44 0.66 3.03 5.59
CA PHE A 44 1.02 4.39 5.15
C PHE A 44 0.20 5.46 5.83
N LYS A 45 -1.10 5.19 6.07
CA LYS A 45 -2.02 6.10 6.76
C LYS A 45 -1.65 6.29 8.23
N ASN A 46 -1.18 5.24 8.90
CA ASN A 46 -0.88 5.25 10.34
C ASN A 46 0.62 5.28 10.66
N TYR A 47 1.49 5.50 9.66
CA TYR A 47 2.94 5.43 9.84
C TYR A 47 3.45 6.26 11.01
N ASP A 48 2.98 7.50 11.15
CA ASP A 48 3.48 8.42 12.17
C ASP A 48 3.14 7.92 13.58
N THR A 49 1.93 7.40 13.76
CA THR A 49 1.50 6.72 15.00
C THR A 49 2.34 5.49 15.27
N ILE A 50 2.53 4.62 14.28
CA ILE A 50 3.32 3.40 14.40
C ILE A 50 4.76 3.74 14.81
N ASN A 51 5.39 4.69 14.10
CA ASN A 51 6.76 5.13 14.36
C ASN A 51 6.90 5.74 15.76
N HIS A 52 5.90 6.47 16.26
CA HIS A 52 5.90 7.00 17.62
C HIS A 52 5.73 5.90 18.68
N SER A 53 4.73 5.02 18.55
CA SER A 53 4.46 3.94 19.52
C SER A 53 5.64 2.98 19.68
N ILE A 54 6.37 2.72 18.59
CA ILE A 54 7.57 1.90 18.60
C ILE A 54 8.69 2.52 19.43
N THR A 55 8.83 3.84 19.40
CA THR A 55 9.86 4.54 20.18
C THR A 55 9.56 4.58 21.68
N SER A 56 8.29 4.47 22.07
CA SER A 56 7.85 4.57 23.48
C SER A 56 7.75 3.22 24.20
N GLU A 57 7.48 2.12 23.48
CA GLU A 57 7.17 0.81 24.09
C GLU A 57 8.10 -0.31 23.60
N ILE A 58 9.35 -0.29 24.09
CA ILE A 58 10.39 -1.29 23.78
C ILE A 58 9.98 -2.75 24.13
N GLN A 59 8.91 -2.96 24.92
CA GLN A 59 8.54 -4.28 25.46
C GLN A 59 7.70 -5.18 24.53
N ASN A 60 7.13 -4.70 23.43
CA ASN A 60 6.33 -5.54 22.48
C ASN A 60 7.04 -5.83 21.14
N CYS A 61 8.37 -5.98 21.18
CA CYS A 61 9.26 -6.05 20.01
C CYS A 61 8.87 -7.13 18.96
N LYS A 62 8.43 -8.32 19.37
CA LYS A 62 8.18 -9.43 18.42
C LYS A 62 7.01 -9.16 17.46
N MET A 63 5.89 -8.66 17.96
CA MET A 63 4.68 -8.44 17.15
C MET A 63 4.89 -7.29 16.15
N TYR A 64 5.56 -6.21 16.58
CA TYR A 64 5.93 -5.12 15.67
C TYR A 64 6.91 -5.61 14.60
N CYS A 65 7.91 -6.43 14.95
CA CYS A 65 8.81 -7.01 13.95
C CYS A 65 8.07 -7.88 12.94
N GLU A 66 7.12 -8.72 13.37
CA GLU A 66 6.34 -9.57 12.45
C GLU A 66 5.48 -8.72 11.52
N TYR A 67 4.78 -7.72 12.06
CA TYR A 67 3.94 -6.81 11.27
C TYR A 67 4.77 -6.02 10.25
N VAL A 68 5.85 -5.36 10.67
CA VAL A 68 6.65 -4.52 9.77
C VAL A 68 7.41 -5.38 8.74
N ASN A 69 7.81 -6.61 9.07
CA ASN A 69 8.38 -7.54 8.07
C ASN A 69 7.35 -7.91 7.00
N TYR A 70 6.11 -8.19 7.42
CA TYR A 70 5.02 -8.46 6.49
C TYR A 70 4.77 -7.25 5.57
N ILE A 71 4.69 -6.04 6.12
CA ILE A 71 4.58 -4.81 5.32
C ILE A 71 5.77 -4.63 4.37
N SER A 72 7.00 -4.90 4.81
CA SER A 72 8.20 -4.81 3.96
C SER A 72 8.12 -5.73 2.74
N THR A 73 7.67 -6.97 2.96
CA THR A 73 7.44 -7.95 1.89
C THR A 73 6.38 -7.45 0.89
N LEU A 74 5.27 -6.89 1.39
CA LEU A 74 4.25 -6.29 0.53
C LEU A 74 4.81 -5.08 -0.23
N ASN A 75 5.61 -4.25 0.43
CA ASN A 75 6.17 -3.04 -0.17
C ASN A 75 7.04 -3.39 -1.39
N GLU A 76 7.90 -4.40 -1.28
CA GLU A 76 8.71 -4.90 -2.40
C GLU A 76 7.86 -5.52 -3.52
N LYS A 77 6.81 -6.26 -3.16
CA LYS A 77 5.91 -6.87 -4.15
C LYS A 77 5.20 -5.81 -5.00
N TYR A 78 4.75 -4.72 -4.38
CA TYR A 78 3.93 -3.70 -5.04
C TYR A 78 4.74 -2.54 -5.63
N ILE A 79 5.96 -2.24 -5.15
CA ILE A 79 6.75 -1.10 -5.66
C ILE A 79 7.00 -1.18 -7.17
N LYS A 80 7.31 -2.37 -7.70
CA LYS A 80 7.56 -2.56 -9.14
C LYS A 80 6.31 -2.31 -10.00
N GLY A 81 5.13 -2.67 -9.50
CA GLY A 81 3.87 -2.52 -10.24
C GLY A 81 3.22 -1.15 -10.05
N CYS A 82 3.36 -0.57 -8.85
CA CYS A 82 2.77 0.70 -8.48
C CYS A 82 3.65 1.90 -8.83
N HIS A 83 4.97 1.67 -8.95
CA HIS A 83 5.94 2.67 -9.36
C HIS A 83 7.04 2.05 -10.26
N PRO A 84 6.69 1.60 -11.48
CA PRO A 84 7.61 0.90 -12.39
C PRO A 84 8.82 1.74 -12.83
N TYR A 85 8.73 3.07 -12.69
CA TYR A 85 9.80 4.01 -13.03
C TYR A 85 10.53 4.60 -11.82
N PHE A 86 10.34 4.05 -10.61
CA PHE A 86 10.95 4.57 -9.38
C PHE A 86 12.47 4.77 -9.48
N TYR A 87 13.16 3.90 -10.24
CA TYR A 87 14.61 3.95 -10.41
C TYR A 87 15.08 4.88 -11.55
N LYS A 88 14.16 5.48 -12.31
CA LYS A 88 14.49 6.36 -13.43
C LYS A 88 14.24 7.81 -13.01
N THR A 89 15.32 8.58 -12.94
CA THR A 89 15.33 9.98 -12.48
C THR A 89 14.59 10.94 -13.41
N ASP A 90 14.39 10.54 -14.67
CA ASP A 90 13.95 11.45 -15.74
C ASP A 90 12.49 11.25 -16.18
N HIS A 91 11.73 10.40 -15.46
CA HIS A 91 10.33 10.15 -15.77
C HIS A 91 9.39 10.73 -14.72
N PHE A 92 8.24 11.25 -15.17
CA PHE A 92 7.13 11.58 -14.29
C PHE A 92 6.80 10.38 -13.40
N GLN A 93 6.92 10.57 -12.08
CA GLN A 93 6.60 9.57 -11.07
C GLN A 93 5.08 9.41 -11.00
N TYR A 94 4.52 8.64 -11.93
CA TYR A 94 3.12 8.25 -11.88
C TYR A 94 2.96 7.11 -10.87
N GLU A 95 2.28 7.40 -9.76
CA GLU A 95 1.79 6.37 -8.86
C GLU A 95 0.56 5.70 -9.48
N TYR A 96 0.68 4.42 -9.86
CA TYR A 96 -0.44 3.65 -10.42
C TYR A 96 -1.38 3.10 -9.33
N CYS A 97 -0.99 3.22 -8.06
CA CYS A 97 -1.70 2.64 -6.92
C CYS A 97 -1.94 3.62 -5.75
N PRO A 98 -2.35 4.88 -6.00
CA PRO A 98 -2.39 5.93 -4.98
C PRO A 98 -3.37 5.62 -3.82
N HIS A 99 -4.30 4.68 -4.03
CA HIS A 99 -5.30 4.31 -3.03
C HIS A 99 -4.77 3.43 -1.89
N PHE A 100 -3.64 2.75 -2.08
CA PHE A 100 -3.14 1.82 -1.07
C PHE A 100 -1.62 1.78 -0.94
N PHE A 101 -0.88 2.31 -1.91
CA PHE A 101 0.56 2.33 -1.89
C PHE A 101 1.03 3.78 -2.05
N LYS A 102 1.95 4.21 -1.20
CA LYS A 102 2.56 5.53 -1.27
C LYS A 102 4.05 5.37 -1.53
N CYS A 103 4.56 6.01 -2.57
CA CYS A 103 6.01 6.00 -2.81
C CYS A 103 6.67 7.11 -1.99
N ASP A 104 6.87 6.82 -0.71
CA ASP A 104 7.41 7.78 0.25
C ASP A 104 8.64 7.16 0.92
N LYS A 105 9.83 7.72 0.60
CA LYS A 105 11.10 7.20 1.10
C LYS A 105 11.19 7.31 2.62
N GLU A 106 10.60 8.33 3.22
CA GLU A 106 10.62 8.54 4.67
C GLU A 106 9.77 7.50 5.40
N LYS A 107 8.79 6.91 4.70
CA LYS A 107 7.88 5.89 5.23
C LYS A 107 8.28 4.47 4.83
N ASN A 108 9.53 4.24 4.47
CA ASN A 108 10.04 2.92 4.10
C ASN A 108 9.99 1.96 5.30
N PRO A 109 9.29 0.80 5.18
CA PRO A 109 9.17 -0.15 6.29
C PRO A 109 10.51 -0.80 6.67
N TYR A 110 11.49 -0.85 5.78
CA TYR A 110 12.85 -1.32 6.11
C TYR A 110 13.56 -0.41 7.12
N ASP A 111 13.36 0.91 7.01
CA ASP A 111 13.94 1.87 7.95
C ASP A 111 13.30 1.70 9.34
N LEU A 112 12.01 1.35 9.37
CA LEU A 112 11.30 1.04 10.61
C LEU A 112 11.75 -0.28 11.23
N LEU A 113 12.05 -1.32 10.43
CA LEU A 113 12.66 -2.57 10.91
C LEU A 113 14.02 -2.32 11.55
N HIS A 114 14.84 -1.46 10.94
CA HIS A 114 16.14 -1.08 11.47
C HIS A 114 15.99 -0.35 12.81
N LYS A 115 15.08 0.62 12.90
CA LYS A 115 14.77 1.32 14.16
C LYS A 115 14.33 0.37 15.29
N LEU A 116 13.60 -0.68 14.94
CA LEU A 116 13.13 -1.72 15.88
C LEU A 116 14.19 -2.75 16.28
N ASN A 117 15.39 -2.74 15.68
CA ASN A 117 16.38 -3.82 15.79
C ASN A 117 15.80 -5.21 15.42
N CYS A 118 14.88 -5.26 14.47
CA CYS A 118 14.30 -6.52 14.00
C CYS A 118 15.26 -7.28 13.09
N LYS A 119 15.21 -8.61 13.17
CA LYS A 119 15.78 -9.45 12.10
C LYS A 119 14.89 -9.31 10.86
N VAL A 120 15.49 -8.91 9.74
CA VAL A 120 14.81 -8.87 8.44
C VAL A 120 14.53 -10.30 7.99
N GLN A 121 13.25 -10.62 7.80
CA GLN A 121 12.86 -11.90 7.23
C GLN A 121 12.92 -11.78 5.70
N LYS A 122 13.98 -12.34 5.10
CA LYS A 122 14.03 -12.47 3.64
C LYS A 122 13.06 -13.58 3.24
N THR A 123 12.10 -13.25 2.38
CA THR A 123 11.28 -14.27 1.74
C THR A 123 12.18 -15.07 0.80
N VAL A 124 12.44 -16.33 1.16
CA VAL A 124 12.99 -17.31 0.21
C VAL A 124 11.91 -17.46 -0.86
N THR A 125 12.17 -16.89 -2.03
CA THR A 125 11.32 -17.07 -3.20
C THR A 125 11.72 -18.42 -3.78
N THR A 126 10.99 -19.47 -3.39
CA THR A 126 11.10 -20.81 -4.00
C THR A 126 10.22 -20.89 -5.24
#